data_AF-A0A3B3CAV0-F1
#
_entry.id   AF-A0A3B3CAV0-F1
#
_cell.length_a   1.000
_cell.length_b   1.000
_cell.length_c   1.000
_cell.angle_alpha   90.00
_cell.angle_beta   90.00
_cell.angle_gamma   90.00
#
_symmetry.space_group_name_H-M   'P 1'
#
loop_
_entity.id
_entity.type
_entity.pdbx_description
1 polymer ?
#
loop_
_entity_poly.entity_id
_entity_poly.type
_entity_poly.pdbx_seq_one_letter_code
_entity_poly.pdbx_strand_id
1 'polypeptide(L)'
;MDGCFLHIPVSWSTDILEAGTLSMRTVTFPYQTSHSYVEIIPMMEMELGAFTLCMQVATEITGKQKSILFAYRKKDNELNVWRELNGRISLYLGDGYSDSFKVPDLGPLNSHLCLTWDSRTGATNLFMDGRRSLTKFLRKGHIIPAGGKVFLGQDPDDIEQMQSGFNADECLVGEVSDVNLWDSVLSDSEI
;
A
#
# COMPACT_ATOMS: atom_id res chain seq x y z
N MET A 1 0.93 -15.54 15.22
CA MET A 1 0.65 -14.16 14.78
C MET A 1 0.20 -14.33 13.37
N ASP A 2 -1.11 -14.36 13.19
CA ASP A 2 -1.71 -14.84 11.95
C ASP A 2 -1.87 -13.62 11.05
N GLY A 3 -0.85 -13.35 10.24
CA GLY A 3 -0.86 -12.24 9.30
C GLY A 3 -1.91 -12.44 8.22
N CYS A 4 -2.53 -11.35 7.78
CA CYS A 4 -3.39 -11.35 6.60
C CYS A 4 -2.48 -11.30 5.37
N PHE A 5 -2.07 -12.48 4.88
CA PHE A 5 -1.42 -12.58 3.58
C PHE A 5 -2.37 -12.07 2.50
N LEU A 6 -2.01 -10.93 1.91
CA LEU A 6 -2.67 -10.38 0.75
C LEU A 6 -2.28 -11.24 -0.45
N HIS A 7 -3.06 -12.28 -0.76
CA HIS A 7 -2.82 -13.07 -1.96
C HIS A 7 -3.15 -12.19 -3.17
N ILE A 8 -2.24 -12.13 -4.14
CA ILE A 8 -2.49 -11.52 -5.45
C ILE A 8 -3.12 -12.59 -6.35
N PRO A 9 -4.46 -12.68 -6.51
CA PRO A 9 -5.02 -13.51 -7.57
C PRO A 9 -4.87 -12.75 -8.89
N VAL A 10 -3.82 -13.05 -9.65
CA VAL A 10 -3.80 -12.70 -11.08
C VAL A 10 -4.65 -13.74 -11.80
N SER A 11 -5.89 -13.38 -12.17
CA SER A 11 -6.62 -14.18 -13.15
C SER A 11 -5.94 -13.99 -14.51
N TRP A 12 -5.41 -15.06 -15.12
CA TRP A 12 -5.79 -15.58 -16.46
C TRP A 12 -4.90 -16.78 -16.85
N SER A 13 -5.55 -17.76 -17.49
CA SER A 13 -5.02 -18.92 -18.23
C SER A 13 -4.35 -20.04 -17.42
N THR A 14 -4.83 -21.26 -17.67
CA THR A 14 -4.41 -22.53 -17.09
C THR A 14 -2.92 -22.78 -17.30
N ASP A 15 -2.16 -22.86 -16.20
CA ASP A 15 -1.06 -23.82 -16.04
C ASP A 15 -0.85 -24.06 -14.54
N ILE A 16 -0.82 -25.34 -14.16
CA ILE A 16 -0.69 -25.84 -12.79
C ILE A 16 0.77 -25.75 -12.38
N LEU A 17 1.06 -25.25 -11.17
CA LEU A 17 2.36 -25.43 -10.51
C LEU A 17 2.17 -26.06 -9.13
N GLU A 18 2.73 -27.26 -8.96
CA GLU A 18 2.82 -27.97 -7.67
C GLU A 18 4.07 -27.56 -6.86
N ALA A 19 3.85 -27.50 -5.54
CA ALA A 19 4.74 -27.67 -4.38
C ALA A 19 6.19 -27.13 -4.42
N GLY A 20 6.38 -25.97 -3.78
CA GLY A 20 7.67 -25.37 -3.42
C GLY A 20 7.57 -23.85 -3.23
N THR A 21 6.78 -23.40 -2.27
CA THR A 21 6.24 -22.03 -2.27
C THR A 21 7.22 -20.98 -1.72
N LEU A 22 7.87 -20.26 -2.64
CA LEU A 22 8.23 -18.85 -2.48
C LEU A 22 8.12 -18.21 -3.87
N SER A 23 6.89 -18.15 -4.38
CA SER A 23 6.61 -17.45 -5.64
C SER A 23 6.58 -15.96 -5.31
N MET A 24 7.75 -15.31 -5.35
CA MET A 24 7.81 -13.84 -5.46
C MET A 24 7.07 -13.47 -6.75
N ARG A 25 5.79 -13.12 -6.63
CA ARG A 25 4.99 -12.63 -7.75
C ARG A 25 5.10 -11.12 -7.74
N THR A 26 6.03 -10.61 -8.55
CA THR A 26 6.11 -9.19 -8.84
C THR A 26 4.99 -8.80 -9.79
N VAL A 27 4.30 -7.71 -9.47
CA VAL A 27 3.38 -7.03 -10.38
C VAL A 27 4.12 -5.87 -11.01
N THR A 28 4.12 -5.81 -12.33
CA THR A 28 4.79 -4.75 -13.10
C THR A 28 3.75 -3.84 -13.75
N PHE A 29 3.92 -2.54 -13.53
CA PHE A 29 3.18 -1.46 -14.21
C PHE A 29 4.16 -0.74 -15.15
N PRO A 30 4.29 -1.18 -16.41
CA PRO A 30 5.40 -0.76 -17.29
C PRO A 30 5.28 0.66 -17.85
N TYR A 31 4.08 1.24 -17.84
CA TYR A 31 3.82 2.57 -18.37
C TYR A 31 2.62 3.20 -17.67
N GLN A 32 2.55 4.53 -17.78
CA GLN A 32 1.47 5.33 -17.23
C GLN A 32 0.14 4.97 -17.90
N THR A 33 -0.87 4.60 -17.11
CA THR A 33 -2.23 4.30 -17.60
C THR A 33 -3.28 4.79 -16.61
N SER A 34 -4.52 4.92 -17.07
CA SER A 34 -5.70 5.13 -16.23
C SER A 34 -6.59 3.88 -16.14
N HIS A 35 -6.03 2.68 -16.36
CA HIS A 35 -6.84 1.45 -16.42
C HIS A 35 -6.10 0.18 -15.97
N SER A 36 -4.78 0.19 -15.84
CA SER A 36 -4.03 -0.95 -15.30
C SER A 36 -4.00 -0.89 -13.77
N TYR A 37 -4.61 -1.88 -13.13
CA TYR A 37 -4.64 -2.03 -11.67
C TYR A 37 -4.67 -3.52 -11.29
N VAL A 38 -4.41 -3.80 -10.02
CA VAL A 38 -4.64 -5.11 -9.40
C VAL A 38 -5.56 -4.93 -8.21
N GLU A 39 -6.64 -5.69 -8.15
CA GLU A 39 -7.46 -5.84 -6.94
C GLU A 39 -6.87 -6.98 -6.10
N ILE A 40 -6.54 -6.69 -4.85
CA ILE A 40 -6.10 -7.71 -3.89
C ILE A 40 -7.29 -8.09 -3.02
N ILE A 41 -7.51 -9.38 -2.83
CA ILE A 41 -8.55 -9.91 -1.94
C ILE A 41 -7.91 -10.20 -0.58
N PRO A 42 -8.22 -9.43 0.48
CA PRO A 42 -7.73 -9.71 1.81
C PRO A 42 -8.28 -11.05 2.32
N MET A 43 -7.46 -11.80 3.06
CA MET A 43 -7.93 -13.04 3.70
C MET A 43 -8.72 -12.79 4.99
N MET A 44 -8.68 -11.57 5.52
CA MET A 44 -9.39 -11.13 6.71
C MET A 44 -10.08 -9.79 6.43
N GLU A 45 -11.15 -9.51 7.17
CA GLU A 45 -11.84 -8.23 7.04
C GLU A 45 -10.94 -7.07 7.52
N MET A 46 -10.97 -5.98 6.76
CA MET A 46 -10.17 -4.78 6.98
C MET A 46 -10.82 -3.82 8.02
N GLU A 47 -11.34 -4.36 9.13
CA GLU A 47 -11.79 -3.57 10.29
C GLU A 47 -10.61 -3.35 11.25
N LEU A 48 -9.76 -2.36 10.95
CA LEU A 48 -8.44 -2.25 11.58
C LEU A 48 -8.36 -1.12 12.60
N GLY A 49 -8.03 -1.46 13.84
CA GLY A 49 -7.61 -0.51 14.89
C GLY A 49 -6.10 -0.33 14.99
N ALA A 50 -5.33 -1.18 14.31
CA ALA A 50 -3.90 -1.04 14.14
C ALA A 50 -3.51 -1.76 12.85
N PHE A 51 -2.35 -1.43 12.29
CA PHE A 51 -1.80 -2.24 11.21
C PHE A 51 -0.28 -2.13 11.09
N THR A 52 0.27 -3.11 10.38
CA THR A 52 1.57 -3.04 9.71
C THR A 52 1.34 -3.37 8.25
N LEU A 53 1.76 -2.51 7.32
CA LEU A 53 1.69 -2.73 5.88
C LEU A 53 3.12 -2.75 5.36
N CYS A 54 3.57 -3.84 4.73
CA CYS A 54 4.87 -3.95 4.08
C CYS A 54 4.71 -4.25 2.59
N MET A 55 5.63 -3.74 1.77
CA MET A 55 5.72 -4.01 0.34
C MET A 55 7.14 -3.74 -0.17
N GLN A 56 7.56 -4.48 -1.19
CA GLN A 56 8.73 -4.13 -2.00
C GLN A 56 8.27 -3.23 -3.14
N VAL A 57 8.94 -2.11 -3.34
CA VAL A 57 8.60 -1.15 -4.41
C VAL A 57 9.87 -0.68 -5.13
N ALA A 58 9.83 -0.68 -6.46
CA ALA A 58 10.82 -0.03 -7.32
C ALA A 58 10.12 0.85 -8.35
N THR A 59 10.64 2.06 -8.58
CA THR A 59 10.10 2.98 -9.59
C THR A 59 11.16 3.94 -10.11
N GLU A 60 11.17 4.21 -11.41
CA GLU A 60 11.99 5.27 -12.01
C GLU A 60 11.28 6.63 -12.02
N ILE A 61 10.02 6.69 -11.57
CA ILE A 61 9.30 7.95 -11.42
C ILE A 61 9.96 8.77 -10.31
N THR A 62 10.49 9.94 -10.68
CA THR A 62 11.07 10.90 -9.73
C THR A 62 10.62 12.33 -10.05
N GLY A 63 10.43 13.14 -9.01
CA GLY A 63 10.32 14.61 -9.04
C GLY A 63 9.24 15.26 -9.93
N LYS A 64 8.45 14.49 -10.68
CA LYS A 64 7.48 15.00 -11.67
C LYS A 64 6.08 14.43 -11.53
N GLN A 65 5.91 13.37 -10.73
CA GLN A 65 4.65 12.67 -10.62
C GLN A 65 4.45 12.17 -9.18
N LYS A 66 3.22 12.33 -8.69
CA LYS A 66 2.73 11.70 -7.46
C LYS A 66 2.28 10.30 -7.83
N SER A 67 2.49 9.31 -6.97
CA SER A 67 2.21 7.92 -7.33
C SER A 67 1.57 7.16 -6.18
N ILE A 68 0.42 6.52 -6.44
CA ILE A 68 -0.25 5.64 -5.48
C ILE A 68 0.55 4.34 -5.36
N LEU A 69 0.91 3.98 -4.13
CA LEU A 69 1.64 2.74 -3.84
C LEU A 69 0.69 1.64 -3.33
N PHE A 70 -0.31 2.04 -2.54
CA PHE A 70 -1.34 1.16 -1.99
C PHE A 70 -2.61 1.97 -1.75
N ALA A 71 -3.76 1.46 -2.18
CA ALA A 71 -5.06 2.08 -1.89
C ALA A 71 -6.03 1.07 -1.28
N TYR A 72 -6.64 1.42 -0.16
CA TYR A 72 -7.80 0.74 0.39
C TYR A 72 -9.00 1.69 0.35
N ARG A 73 -9.99 1.34 -0.46
CA ARG A 73 -11.13 2.18 -0.78
C ARG A 73 -12.43 1.53 -0.32
N LYS A 74 -13.30 2.31 0.31
CA LYS A 74 -14.71 1.95 0.49
C LYS A 74 -15.59 3.06 -0.07
N LYS A 75 -15.72 4.14 0.68
CA LYS A 75 -16.36 5.39 0.25
C LYS A 75 -15.34 6.53 0.16
N ASP A 76 -14.45 6.58 1.14
CA ASP A 76 -13.42 7.61 1.27
C ASP A 76 -12.02 6.98 1.08
N ASN A 77 -10.95 7.79 1.16
CA ASN A 77 -9.56 7.31 1.12
C ASN A 77 -9.16 6.57 2.42
N GLU A 78 -9.79 5.43 2.74
CA GLU A 78 -9.72 4.78 4.06
C GLU A 78 -8.28 4.47 4.51
N LEU A 79 -7.45 3.94 3.62
CA LEU A 79 -5.99 3.81 3.82
C LEU A 79 -5.27 3.93 2.49
N ASN A 80 -4.57 5.04 2.26
CA ASN A 80 -3.75 5.23 1.06
C ASN A 80 -2.28 5.52 1.41
N VAL A 81 -1.38 4.92 0.64
CA VAL A 81 0.06 5.19 0.69
C VAL A 81 0.48 5.82 -0.63
N TRP A 82 1.11 6.99 -0.55
CA TRP A 82 1.52 7.77 -1.72
C TRP A 82 3.00 8.09 -1.68
N ARG A 83 3.65 8.04 -2.84
CA ARG A 83 4.85 8.84 -3.10
C ARG A 83 4.40 10.22 -3.60
N GLU A 84 4.67 11.26 -2.83
CA GLU A 84 4.32 12.64 -3.16
C GLU A 84 5.30 13.25 -4.18
N LEU A 85 4.90 14.34 -4.84
CA LEU A 85 5.72 15.06 -5.82
C LEU A 85 7.13 15.40 -5.29
N ASN A 86 7.23 15.73 -4.01
CA ASN A 86 8.48 16.08 -3.33
C ASN A 86 9.30 14.87 -2.82
N GLY A 87 8.93 13.65 -3.21
CA GLY A 87 9.62 12.40 -2.84
C GLY A 87 9.32 11.91 -1.41
N ARG A 88 8.42 12.57 -0.68
CA ARG A 88 7.97 12.08 0.63
C ARG A 88 7.02 10.91 0.44
N ILE A 89 7.00 10.00 1.41
CA ILE A 89 5.98 8.95 1.49
C ILE A 89 4.89 9.42 2.44
N SER A 90 3.65 9.50 1.98
CA SER A 90 2.49 9.90 2.79
C SER A 90 1.60 8.71 3.11
N LEU A 91 1.08 8.71 4.33
CA LEU A 91 -0.01 7.85 4.75
C LEU A 91 -1.26 8.71 4.94
N TYR A 92 -2.34 8.33 4.27
CA TYR A 92 -3.67 8.88 4.45
C TYR A 92 -4.52 7.83 5.14
N LEU A 93 -5.23 8.23 6.19
CA LEU A 93 -6.19 7.38 6.89
C LEU A 93 -7.52 8.13 6.86
N GLY A 94 -8.40 7.79 5.92
CA GLY A 94 -9.64 8.49 5.61
C GLY A 94 -9.45 9.93 5.13
N ASP A 95 -10.57 10.54 4.73
CA ASP A 95 -10.55 11.86 4.11
C ASP A 95 -10.07 12.96 5.06
N GLY A 96 -9.06 13.72 4.62
CA GLY A 96 -8.52 14.89 5.31
C GLY A 96 -7.51 14.59 6.43
N TYR A 97 -7.16 13.33 6.69
CA TYR A 97 -6.16 12.97 7.71
C TYR A 97 -4.96 12.28 7.08
N SER A 98 -3.82 12.97 7.05
CA SER A 98 -2.58 12.40 6.55
C SER A 98 -1.36 12.92 7.29
N ASP A 99 -0.28 12.17 7.18
CA ASP A 99 1.06 12.63 7.53
C ASP A 99 2.07 12.08 6.51
N SER A 100 3.21 12.77 6.37
CA SER A 100 4.23 12.45 5.36
C SER A 100 5.62 12.31 5.96
N PHE A 101 6.37 11.33 5.51
CA PHE A 101 7.71 11.01 6.01
C PHE A 101 8.76 11.49 5.02
N LYS A 102 9.80 12.16 5.54
CA LYS A 102 10.98 12.48 4.75
C LYS A 102 11.95 11.30 4.85
N VAL A 103 12.07 10.56 3.75
CA VAL A 103 12.97 9.42 3.58
C VAL A 103 13.76 9.58 2.28
N PRO A 104 14.77 8.75 2.00
CA PRO A 104 15.32 8.63 0.65
C PRO A 104 14.19 8.44 -0.37
N ASP A 105 14.31 9.07 -1.54
CA ASP A 105 13.32 8.90 -2.60
C ASP A 105 13.37 7.46 -3.12
N LEU A 106 12.23 6.95 -3.58
CA LEU A 106 12.18 5.67 -4.26
C LEU A 106 12.93 5.76 -5.58
N GLY A 107 13.49 4.64 -6.02
CA GLY A 107 14.30 4.57 -7.24
C GLY A 107 14.14 3.22 -7.95
N PRO A 108 14.97 2.96 -8.97
CA PRO A 108 14.91 1.71 -9.74
C PRO A 108 15.28 0.46 -8.95
N LEU A 109 15.86 0.61 -7.76
CA LEU A 109 16.17 -0.51 -6.87
C LEU A 109 14.99 -0.75 -5.93
N ASN A 110 14.68 -2.02 -5.69
CA ASN A 110 13.65 -2.40 -4.73
C ASN A 110 13.97 -1.86 -3.34
N SER A 111 13.01 -1.12 -2.79
CA SER A 111 13.00 -0.68 -1.40
C SER A 111 11.94 -1.45 -0.63
N HIS A 112 12.33 -2.02 0.51
CA HIS A 112 11.40 -2.65 1.43
C HIS A 112 10.75 -1.56 2.29
N LEU A 113 9.50 -1.24 1.99
CA LEU A 113 8.75 -0.17 2.62
C LEU A 113 7.71 -0.77 3.56
N CYS A 114 7.78 -0.43 4.84
CA CYS A 114 6.74 -0.75 5.82
C CYS A 114 6.17 0.49 6.50
N LEU A 115 4.89 0.47 6.83
CA LEU A 115 4.18 1.48 7.60
C LEU A 115 3.45 0.81 8.76
N THR A 116 3.60 1.36 9.97
CA THR A 116 2.83 0.93 11.14
C THR A 116 1.95 2.05 11.66
N TRP A 117 0.80 1.69 12.23
CA TRP A 117 -0.11 2.63 12.88
C TRP A 117 -0.89 1.93 14.01
N ASP A 118 -1.01 2.58 15.18
CA ASP A 118 -1.83 2.12 16.33
C ASP A 118 -2.88 3.18 16.66
N SER A 119 -4.17 2.88 16.47
CA SER A 119 -5.27 3.80 16.79
C SER A 119 -5.28 4.27 18.24
N ARG A 120 -4.88 3.41 19.20
CA ARG A 120 -4.93 3.75 20.63
C ARG A 120 -4.07 4.97 20.96
N THR A 121 -2.96 5.15 20.25
CA THR A 121 -2.01 6.23 20.49
C THR A 121 -1.92 7.22 19.33
N GLY A 122 -2.29 6.79 18.13
CA GLY A 122 -1.99 7.42 16.85
C GLY A 122 -0.55 7.21 16.38
N ALA A 123 0.29 6.49 17.13
CA ALA A 123 1.70 6.31 16.80
C ALA A 123 1.84 5.70 15.40
N THR A 124 2.60 6.38 14.54
CA THR A 124 2.80 6.02 13.13
C THR A 124 4.28 6.03 12.82
N ASN A 125 4.78 4.96 12.21
CA ASN A 125 6.17 4.84 11.78
C ASN A 125 6.26 4.34 10.35
N LEU A 126 7.30 4.79 9.66
CA LEU A 126 7.71 4.23 8.37
C LEU A 126 9.06 3.56 8.55
N PHE A 127 9.23 2.41 7.91
CA PHE A 127 10.49 1.69 7.79
C PHE A 127 10.85 1.60 6.32
N MET A 128 12.10 1.90 5.99
CA MET A 128 12.64 1.76 4.65
C MET A 128 13.94 0.98 4.75
N ASP A 129 14.00 -0.17 4.09
CA ASP A 129 15.17 -1.06 4.08
C ASP A 129 15.65 -1.40 5.50
N GLY A 130 14.70 -1.76 6.38
CA GLY A 130 14.95 -2.11 7.78
C GLY A 130 15.26 -0.91 8.69
N ARG A 131 15.19 0.33 8.20
CA ARG A 131 15.48 1.53 8.99
C ARG A 131 14.22 2.29 9.33
N ARG A 132 13.99 2.47 10.62
CA ARG A 132 12.82 3.17 11.18
C ARG A 132 12.93 4.69 11.12
N SER A 133 11.82 5.36 10.80
CA SER A 133 11.66 6.82 10.86
C SER A 133 11.48 7.32 12.30
N LEU A 134 11.47 8.66 12.46
CA LEU A 134 10.88 9.26 13.66
C LEU A 134 9.40 8.88 13.78
N THR A 135 8.92 8.69 15.01
CA THR A 135 7.48 8.48 15.28
C THR A 135 6.71 9.74 15.02
N LYS A 136 5.56 9.57 14.37
CA LYS A 136 4.53 10.59 14.19
C LYS A 136 3.23 10.15 14.85
N PHE A 137 2.26 11.04 14.91
CA PHE A 137 0.97 10.75 15.55
C PHE A 137 -0.18 11.15 14.61
N LEU A 138 -0.88 10.14 14.09
CA LEU A 138 -1.96 10.31 13.12
C LEU A 138 -3.24 9.66 13.65
N ARG A 139 -4.34 10.42 13.58
CA ARG A 139 -5.73 9.94 13.70
C ARG A 139 -6.01 8.95 14.85
N LYS A 140 -5.58 9.29 16.07
CA LYS A 140 -5.88 8.52 17.29
C LYS A 140 -7.39 8.26 17.42
N GLY A 141 -7.76 7.03 17.78
CA GLY A 141 -9.14 6.60 18.03
C GLY A 141 -9.93 6.25 16.77
N HIS A 142 -9.31 6.28 15.59
CA HIS A 142 -9.95 5.88 14.34
C HIS A 142 -10.00 4.35 14.17
N ILE A 143 -10.95 3.86 13.39
CA ILE A 143 -11.05 2.47 12.94
C ILE A 143 -11.21 2.51 11.44
N ILE A 144 -10.29 1.85 10.72
CA ILE A 144 -10.44 1.64 9.28
C ILE A 144 -11.64 0.71 9.09
N PRO A 145 -12.65 1.08 8.29
CA PRO A 145 -13.89 0.32 8.21
C PRO A 145 -13.76 -0.90 7.29
N ALA A 146 -14.37 -2.03 7.67
CA ALA A 146 -14.51 -3.19 6.79
C ALA A 146 -15.39 -2.93 5.55
N GLY A 147 -15.30 -3.84 4.58
CA GLY A 147 -16.15 -3.90 3.38
C GLY A 147 -15.66 -3.07 2.18
N GLY A 148 -14.47 -2.48 2.26
CA GLY A 148 -13.77 -1.89 1.12
C GLY A 148 -12.94 -2.91 0.31
N LYS A 149 -12.21 -2.39 -0.68
CA LYS A 149 -11.35 -3.13 -1.61
C LYS A 149 -9.93 -2.58 -1.62
N VAL A 150 -8.95 -3.47 -1.83
CA VAL A 150 -7.53 -3.10 -1.91
C VAL A 150 -7.09 -3.06 -3.36
N PHE A 151 -6.36 -2.01 -3.73
CA PHE A 151 -5.86 -1.76 -5.08
C PHE A 151 -4.37 -1.45 -5.08
N LEU A 152 -3.69 -1.95 -6.13
CA LEU A 152 -2.37 -1.51 -6.55
C LEU A 152 -2.45 -0.86 -7.93
N GLY A 153 -1.60 0.14 -8.15
CA GLY A 153 -1.45 0.81 -9.45
C GLY A 153 -2.39 1.97 -9.69
N GLN A 154 -3.55 2.01 -9.04
CA GLN A 154 -4.55 3.09 -9.18
C GLN A 154 -5.21 3.42 -7.85
N ASP A 155 -5.79 4.61 -7.78
CA ASP A 155 -6.64 5.05 -6.68
C ASP A 155 -8.06 5.36 -7.21
N PRO A 156 -9.06 4.50 -6.97
CA PRO A 156 -10.44 4.76 -7.41
C PRO A 156 -11.12 5.77 -6.48
N ASP A 157 -11.95 6.67 -7.01
CA ASP A 157 -12.73 7.63 -6.19
C ASP A 157 -13.70 6.92 -5.24
N ASP A 158 -14.43 5.90 -5.74
CA ASP A 158 -15.29 5.01 -4.97
C ASP A 158 -15.30 3.59 -5.57
N ILE A 159 -15.79 2.59 -4.82
CA ILE A 159 -15.81 1.18 -5.27
C ILE A 159 -16.93 0.85 -6.29
N GLU A 160 -17.90 1.74 -6.49
CA GLU A 160 -19.02 1.55 -7.43
C GLU A 160 -18.68 2.06 -8.83
N GLN A 161 -17.75 3.02 -8.93
CA GLN A 161 -17.34 3.75 -10.12
C GLN A 161 -15.84 3.59 -10.42
N MET A 162 -15.33 2.37 -10.25
CA MET A 162 -13.89 2.05 -10.33
C MET A 162 -13.20 2.54 -11.61
N GLN A 163 -13.91 2.61 -12.75
CA GLN A 163 -13.30 2.99 -14.04
C GLN A 163 -13.38 4.48 -14.38
N SER A 164 -14.15 5.29 -13.64
CA SER A 164 -14.34 6.72 -13.97
C SER A 164 -13.54 7.69 -13.11
N GLY A 165 -12.78 7.20 -12.12
CA GLY A 165 -11.96 8.02 -11.21
C GLY A 165 -10.44 7.87 -11.36
N PHE A 166 -9.96 6.97 -12.22
CA PHE A 166 -8.53 6.74 -12.36
C PHE A 166 -7.81 7.90 -13.07
N ASN A 167 -6.86 8.49 -12.36
CA ASN A 167 -5.99 9.53 -12.89
C ASN A 167 -4.65 8.92 -13.32
N ALA A 168 -4.37 8.92 -14.63
CA ALA A 168 -3.12 8.40 -15.17
C ALA A 168 -1.90 9.09 -14.56
N ASP A 169 -1.98 10.38 -14.21
CA ASP A 169 -0.86 11.13 -13.62
C ASP A 169 -0.58 10.77 -12.16
N GLU A 170 -1.37 9.87 -11.57
CA GLU A 170 -1.26 9.44 -10.18
C GLU A 170 -1.01 7.93 -10.04
N CYS A 171 -0.93 7.19 -11.16
CA CYS A 171 -0.75 5.75 -11.15
C CYS A 171 0.66 5.32 -10.67
N LEU A 172 0.82 4.04 -10.36
CA LEU A 172 2.15 3.42 -10.24
C LEU A 172 2.71 3.14 -11.63
N VAL A 173 3.98 3.50 -11.84
CA VAL A 173 4.80 2.95 -12.93
C VAL A 173 6.06 2.39 -12.28
N GLY A 174 6.26 1.08 -12.38
CA GLY A 174 7.29 0.37 -11.66
C GLY A 174 6.88 -1.04 -11.27
N GLU A 175 7.51 -1.55 -10.23
CA GLU A 175 7.34 -2.90 -9.73
C GLU A 175 6.91 -2.88 -8.28
N VAL A 176 6.00 -3.80 -7.93
CA VAL A 176 5.58 -4.04 -6.55
C VAL A 176 5.50 -5.54 -6.29
N SER A 177 6.05 -5.99 -5.17
CA SER A 177 5.97 -7.37 -4.71
C SER A 177 5.82 -7.44 -3.19
N ASP A 178 5.59 -8.65 -2.67
CA ASP A 178 5.61 -8.95 -1.24
C ASP A 178 4.73 -8.02 -0.39
N VAL A 179 3.56 -7.66 -0.93
CA VAL A 179 2.57 -6.84 -0.22
C VAL A 179 1.95 -7.68 0.88
N ASN A 180 2.18 -7.28 2.13
CA ASN A 180 1.69 -7.97 3.31
C ASN A 180 1.07 -6.97 4.29
N LEU A 181 -0.04 -7.35 4.91
CA LEU A 181 -0.74 -6.50 5.86
C LEU A 181 -1.09 -7.31 7.12
N TRP A 182 -0.79 -6.74 8.27
CA TRP A 182 -1.15 -7.28 9.57
C TRP A 182 -2.11 -6.30 10.25
N ASP A 183 -3.04 -6.82 11.04
CA ASP A 183 -4.00 -6.07 11.87
C ASP A 183 -3.40 -5.57 13.20
N SER A 184 -2.08 -5.57 13.29
CA SER A 184 -1.33 -5.25 14.49
C SER A 184 -0.04 -4.52 14.14
N VAL A 185 0.55 -3.82 15.12
CA VAL A 185 1.88 -3.24 14.99
C VAL A 185 2.92 -4.31 15.27
N LEU A 186 3.69 -4.70 14.26
CA LEU A 186 4.84 -5.57 14.40
C LEU A 186 5.97 -4.84 15.14
N SER A 187 6.79 -5.61 15.86
CA SER A 187 8.00 -5.05 16.49
C SER A 187 9.07 -4.70 15.44
N ASP A 188 9.97 -3.79 15.79
CA ASP A 188 11.12 -3.42 14.94
C ASP A 188 11.99 -4.63 14.53
N SER A 189 11.96 -5.74 15.27
CA SER A 189 12.69 -6.98 14.94
C SER A 189 11.93 -7.94 14.02
N GLU A 190 10.62 -7.74 13.87
CA GLU A 190 9.75 -8.53 12.99
C GLU A 190 9.58 -7.87 11.61
N ILE A 191 9.94 -6.58 11.50
CA ILE A 191 9.98 -5.79 10.27
C ILE A 191 11.36 -5.90 9.61
#